data_AF-A0A4Q4B3K0-F1
#
_entry.id   AF-A0A4Q4B3K0-F1
#
_cell.length_a   1.000
_cell.length_b   1.000
_cell.length_c   1.000
_cell.angle_alpha   90.00
_cell.angle_beta   90.00
_cell.angle_gamma   90.00
#
_symmetry.space_group_name_H-M   'P 1'
#
loop_
_entity.id
_entity.type
_entity.pdbx_description
1 polymer ?
#
loop_
_entity_poly.entity_id
_entity_poly.type
_entity_poly.pdbx_seq_one_letter_code
_entity_poly.pdbx_strand_id
1 'polypeptide(L)'
;MKKQTLILFGILNFLISCKQAESKKAPETENKKIAEIKTEEEKVESEWTYVAERYFENDSLTYALKSNLEKIAFDPKFEVSKKPIKNRHVDNLVDTIVTRTYKNTELTSYKAESEEWVYKAKIGDADFELNEFIKIGTKKYVVEKSLAKGINNDTLKIGNLEQTSVFNLMFESGILKSIEYDGYLD
;
A
#
# COMPACT_ATOMS: atom_id res chain seq x y z
N MET A 1 59.40 -18.58 1.16
CA MET A 1 59.77 -17.64 2.25
C MET A 1 58.52 -17.26 3.01
N LYS A 2 58.52 -17.56 4.31
CA LYS A 2 57.44 -17.25 5.27
C LYS A 2 57.36 -15.73 5.50
N LYS A 3 56.16 -15.23 5.81
CA LYS A 3 55.91 -14.43 7.01
C LYS A 3 54.41 -14.39 7.34
N GLN A 4 54.08 -15.16 8.38
CA GLN A 4 52.88 -14.99 9.21
C GLN A 4 53.09 -13.75 10.09
N THR A 5 51.99 -13.07 10.42
CA THR A 5 51.87 -12.35 11.69
C THR A 5 50.44 -12.55 12.20
N LEU A 6 50.31 -13.54 13.09
CA LEU A 6 49.30 -13.62 14.14
C LEU A 6 49.87 -12.89 15.37
N ILE A 7 49.02 -12.22 16.16
CA ILE A 7 49.02 -12.10 17.64
C ILE A 7 47.87 -11.11 17.96
N LEU A 8 46.76 -11.41 18.66
CA LEU A 8 46.43 -12.04 19.96
C LEU A 8 46.10 -11.00 21.07
N PHE A 9 44.87 -11.18 21.59
CA PHE A 9 44.36 -10.97 22.96
C PHE A 9 43.94 -9.61 23.51
N GLY A 10 42.77 -9.67 24.16
CA GLY A 10 42.27 -8.73 25.18
C GLY A 10 40.90 -9.15 25.74
N ILE A 11 40.79 -10.37 26.31
CA ILE A 11 39.64 -10.75 27.16
C ILE A 11 39.84 -10.09 28.53
N LEU A 12 38.85 -9.33 29.00
CA LEU A 12 38.72 -8.97 30.41
C LEU A 12 37.32 -9.34 30.90
N ASN A 13 37.24 -10.48 31.59
CA ASN A 13 36.16 -10.77 32.53
C ASN A 13 36.52 -10.11 33.87
N PHE A 14 35.53 -9.65 34.65
CA PHE A 14 35.19 -10.20 35.97
C PHE A 14 34.15 -9.31 36.70
N LEU A 15 32.96 -9.90 36.93
CA LEU A 15 32.06 -9.84 38.11
C LEU A 15 31.56 -8.45 38.59
N ILE A 16 30.51 -8.24 39.38
CA ILE A 16 29.73 -8.96 40.42
C ILE A 16 28.36 -8.20 40.42
N SER A 17 27.16 -8.76 40.57
CA SER A 17 26.62 -9.32 41.81
C SER A 17 25.14 -9.67 41.62
N CYS A 18 24.78 -10.93 41.87
CA CYS A 18 23.42 -11.31 42.21
C CYS A 18 23.04 -10.72 43.58
N LYS A 19 21.85 -10.15 43.71
CA LYS A 19 21.10 -10.17 44.97
C LYS A 19 19.66 -10.60 44.73
N GLN A 20 19.17 -11.31 45.74
CA GLN A 20 18.25 -12.42 45.72
C GLN A 20 16.95 -12.06 46.48
N ALA A 21 15.88 -12.82 46.19
CA ALA A 21 14.76 -13.24 47.05
C ALA A 21 13.67 -12.25 47.52
N GLU A 22 12.50 -12.41 46.89
CA GLU A 22 11.20 -12.91 47.44
C GLU A 22 10.54 -12.41 48.74
N SER A 23 9.19 -12.39 48.61
CA SER A 23 8.13 -12.60 49.64
C SER A 23 7.62 -11.31 50.33
N LYS A 24 6.31 -11.06 50.58
CA LYS A 24 5.14 -11.90 50.96
C LYS A 24 3.81 -11.24 50.58
N LYS A 25 2.77 -12.08 50.52
CA LYS A 25 1.32 -11.80 50.41
C LYS A 25 0.74 -11.12 51.67
N ALA A 26 -0.28 -10.26 51.46
CA ALA A 26 -1.62 -10.08 52.11
C ALA A 26 -1.76 -10.11 53.68
N PRO A 27 -2.86 -9.63 54.34
CA PRO A 27 -4.23 -9.44 53.84
C PRO A 27 -5.08 -8.25 54.42
N GLU A 28 -6.27 -8.10 53.84
CA GLU A 28 -7.60 -7.78 54.41
C GLU A 28 -7.84 -6.59 55.37
N THR A 29 -8.83 -5.75 55.03
CA THR A 29 -10.01 -5.59 55.91
C THR A 29 -11.21 -4.98 55.17
N GLU A 30 -12.37 -5.56 55.47
CA GLU A 30 -13.71 -5.27 54.97
C GLU A 30 -14.19 -3.84 55.32
N ASN A 31 -15.05 -3.26 54.48
CA ASN A 31 -16.32 -2.74 54.99
C ASN A 31 -17.35 -2.53 53.87
N LYS A 32 -18.46 -3.27 53.98
CA LYS A 32 -19.69 -3.12 53.22
C LYS A 32 -20.31 -1.73 53.46
N LYS A 33 -20.78 -1.09 52.40
CA LYS A 33 -22.11 -0.46 52.37
C LYS A 33 -22.57 -0.27 50.92
N ILE A 34 -23.62 -1.01 50.60
CA ILE A 34 -24.43 -0.91 49.39
C ILE A 34 -25.18 0.42 49.46
N ALA A 35 -25.03 1.24 48.42
CA ALA A 35 -25.97 2.31 48.10
C ALA A 35 -26.26 2.22 46.60
N GLU A 36 -27.55 2.17 46.31
CA GLU A 36 -28.16 1.89 45.01
C GLU A 36 -27.78 2.91 43.92
N ILE A 37 -27.35 2.35 42.80
CA ILE A 37 -27.73 2.68 41.41
C ILE A 37 -28.28 4.10 41.22
N LYS A 38 -27.40 5.01 40.81
CA LYS A 38 -27.74 6.05 39.84
C LYS A 38 -27.09 5.67 38.53
N THR A 39 -27.91 5.24 37.59
CA THR A 39 -27.56 5.02 36.19
C THR A 39 -27.17 6.37 35.60
N GLU A 40 -25.89 6.72 35.70
CA GLU A 40 -25.29 7.67 34.76
C GLU A 40 -25.09 6.88 33.47
N GLU A 41 -25.95 7.17 32.49
CA GLU A 41 -25.76 6.76 31.11
C GLU A 41 -24.40 7.31 30.65
N GLU A 42 -23.40 6.46 30.77
CA GLU A 42 -22.11 6.61 30.14
C GLU A 42 -22.39 6.68 28.63
N LYS A 43 -22.51 7.91 28.12
CA LYS A 43 -22.40 8.18 26.69
C LYS A 43 -21.02 7.71 26.30
N VAL A 44 -20.92 6.46 25.89
CA VAL A 44 -19.84 5.96 25.04
C VAL A 44 -20.03 6.69 23.72
N GLU A 45 -19.55 7.93 23.69
CA GLU A 45 -19.27 8.64 22.47
C GLU A 45 -18.22 7.80 21.77
N SER A 46 -18.66 6.98 20.82
CA SER A 46 -17.77 6.20 19.99
C SER A 46 -16.87 7.21 19.29
N GLU A 47 -15.66 7.40 19.82
CA GLU A 47 -14.58 8.07 19.11
C GLU A 47 -14.38 7.30 17.81
N TRP A 48 -15.02 7.77 16.74
CA TRP A 48 -14.60 7.45 15.40
C TRP A 48 -13.21 8.05 15.26
N THR A 49 -12.20 7.28 15.64
CA THR A 49 -10.82 7.56 15.27
C THR A 49 -10.80 7.49 13.75
N TYR A 50 -10.89 8.65 13.11
CA TYR A 50 -10.74 8.80 11.68
C TYR A 50 -9.32 8.33 11.35
N VAL A 51 -9.17 7.06 10.98
CA VAL A 51 -7.90 6.51 10.55
C VAL A 51 -7.63 7.15 9.19
N ALA A 52 -6.94 8.28 9.22
CA ALA A 52 -6.58 9.03 8.03
C ALA A 52 -5.99 8.06 7.01
N GLU A 53 -6.68 7.92 5.87
CA GLU A 53 -6.20 7.17 4.73
C GLU A 53 -4.80 7.69 4.39
N ARG A 54 -3.77 6.88 4.65
CA ARG A 54 -2.39 7.35 4.47
C ARG A 54 -2.03 7.29 3.00
N TYR A 55 -1.99 8.47 2.39
CA TYR A 55 -1.34 8.72 1.12
C TYR A 55 0.18 8.57 1.26
N PHE A 56 0.79 7.73 0.42
CA PHE A 56 2.23 7.60 0.29
C PHE A 56 2.70 8.36 -0.94
N GLU A 57 3.09 9.60 -0.72
CA GLU A 57 3.70 10.44 -1.75
C GLU A 57 5.07 9.89 -2.15
N ASN A 58 5.22 9.52 -3.41
CA ASN A 58 6.48 9.04 -3.98
C ASN A 58 6.45 9.17 -5.51
N ASP A 59 6.93 10.31 -6.03
CA ASP A 59 6.93 10.61 -7.47
C ASP A 59 7.71 9.56 -8.28
N SER A 60 8.91 9.19 -7.81
CA SER A 60 9.77 8.23 -8.50
C SER A 60 9.14 6.85 -8.64
N LEU A 61 8.53 6.35 -7.56
CA LEU A 61 7.81 5.07 -7.59
C LEU A 61 6.57 5.17 -8.48
N THR A 62 5.80 6.24 -8.35
CA THR A 62 4.58 6.46 -9.13
C THR A 62 4.89 6.49 -10.63
N TYR A 63 5.95 7.19 -11.04
CA TYR A 63 6.44 7.22 -12.41
C TYR A 63 6.84 5.82 -12.90
N ALA A 64 7.58 5.06 -12.09
CA ALA A 64 8.00 3.71 -12.46
C ALA A 64 6.81 2.75 -12.64
N LEU A 65 5.85 2.79 -11.72
CA LEU A 65 4.61 2.01 -11.80
C LEU A 65 3.79 2.39 -13.04
N LYS A 66 3.67 3.68 -13.29
CA LYS A 66 2.97 4.22 -14.47
C LYS A 66 3.62 3.77 -15.78
N SER A 67 4.95 3.83 -15.87
CA SER A 67 5.69 3.34 -17.04
C SER A 67 5.44 1.84 -17.30
N ASN A 68 5.40 1.02 -16.24
CA ASN A 68 5.10 -0.39 -16.40
C ASN A 68 3.64 -0.66 -16.74
N LEU A 69 2.70 0.14 -16.21
CA LEU A 69 1.29 0.10 -16.60
C LEU A 69 1.10 0.39 -18.09
N GLU A 70 1.81 1.39 -18.64
CA GLU A 70 1.79 1.69 -20.07
C GLU A 70 2.31 0.51 -20.91
N LYS A 71 3.37 -0.18 -20.46
CA LYS A 71 3.87 -1.38 -21.14
C LYS A 71 2.85 -2.52 -21.12
N ILE A 72 2.19 -2.75 -19.99
CA ILE A 72 1.15 -3.78 -19.84
C ILE A 72 0.02 -3.54 -20.85
N ALA A 73 -0.34 -2.29 -21.14
CA ALA A 73 -1.38 -1.99 -22.12
C ALA A 73 -1.09 -2.52 -23.54
N PHE A 74 0.14 -2.88 -23.87
CA PHE A 74 0.48 -3.48 -25.17
C PHE A 74 0.52 -5.02 -25.15
N ASP A 75 0.17 -5.66 -24.03
CA ASP A 75 0.16 -7.12 -23.94
C ASP A 75 -0.91 -7.72 -24.88
N PRO A 76 -0.57 -8.74 -25.68
CA PRO A 76 -1.48 -9.34 -26.66
C PRO A 76 -2.64 -10.13 -26.04
N LYS A 77 -2.64 -10.39 -24.72
CA LYS A 77 -3.74 -11.06 -24.02
C LYS A 77 -5.02 -10.23 -23.96
N PHE A 78 -4.92 -8.90 -24.10
CA PHE A 78 -6.08 -8.02 -23.97
C PHE A 78 -7.01 -8.11 -25.18
N GLU A 79 -8.30 -8.24 -24.90
CA GLU A 79 -9.34 -7.86 -25.85
C GLU A 79 -9.44 -6.33 -25.90
N VAL A 80 -9.52 -5.76 -27.11
CA VAL A 80 -9.44 -4.31 -27.31
C VAL A 80 -10.73 -3.77 -27.92
N SER A 81 -11.34 -2.81 -27.25
CA SER A 81 -12.48 -2.02 -27.73
C SER A 81 -12.07 -0.55 -27.92
N LYS A 82 -12.59 0.10 -28.95
CA LYS A 82 -12.25 1.49 -29.31
C LYS A 82 -13.53 2.30 -29.51
N LYS A 83 -13.59 3.49 -28.92
CA LYS A 83 -14.71 4.42 -29.04
C LYS A 83 -14.21 5.80 -29.45
N PRO A 84 -14.70 6.38 -30.57
CA PRO A 84 -14.35 7.74 -30.94
C PRO A 84 -14.95 8.75 -29.96
N ILE A 85 -14.21 9.82 -29.68
CA ILE A 85 -14.64 10.94 -28.84
C ILE A 85 -14.22 12.26 -29.49
N LYS A 86 -15.00 13.31 -29.30
CA LYS A 86 -14.60 14.65 -29.74
C LYS A 86 -13.50 15.17 -28.81
N ASN A 87 -12.43 15.71 -29.38
CA ASN A 87 -11.40 16.38 -28.59
C ASN A 87 -12.00 17.59 -27.85
N ARG A 88 -11.56 17.82 -26.62
CA ARG A 88 -12.08 18.88 -25.73
C ARG A 88 -11.45 20.27 -25.98
N HIS A 89 -10.31 20.32 -26.65
CA HIS A 89 -9.51 21.53 -26.87
C HIS A 89 -9.48 22.02 -28.31
N VAL A 90 -9.67 21.11 -29.27
CA VAL A 90 -9.55 21.37 -30.71
C VAL A 90 -10.84 20.95 -31.41
N ASP A 91 -11.52 21.93 -31.99
CA ASP A 91 -12.73 21.69 -32.77
C ASP A 91 -12.45 20.77 -33.97
N ASN A 92 -13.38 19.86 -34.22
CA ASN A 92 -13.34 18.88 -35.32
C ASN A 92 -12.22 17.83 -35.24
N LEU A 93 -11.41 17.80 -34.18
CA LEU A 93 -10.51 16.69 -33.91
C LEU A 93 -11.26 15.56 -33.18
N VAL A 94 -11.05 14.32 -33.62
CA VAL A 94 -11.66 13.13 -33.04
C VAL A 94 -10.55 12.24 -32.48
N ASP A 95 -10.57 12.07 -31.17
CA ASP A 95 -9.67 11.16 -30.46
C ASP A 95 -10.39 9.84 -30.17
N THR A 96 -9.70 8.90 -29.52
CA THR A 96 -10.24 7.58 -29.24
C THR A 96 -10.05 7.21 -27.78
N ILE A 97 -11.10 6.72 -27.14
CA ILE A 97 -10.98 5.95 -25.90
C ILE A 97 -10.72 4.50 -26.26
N VAL A 98 -9.64 3.94 -25.74
CA VAL A 98 -9.28 2.53 -25.91
C VAL A 98 -9.49 1.81 -24.59
N THR A 99 -10.38 0.81 -24.58
CA THR A 99 -10.60 -0.05 -23.42
C THR A 99 -10.00 -1.42 -23.70
N ARG A 100 -9.25 -1.94 -22.74
CA ARG A 100 -8.57 -3.24 -22.81
C ARG A 100 -9.04 -4.11 -21.67
N THR A 101 -9.49 -5.32 -21.97
CA THR A 101 -10.04 -6.24 -20.96
C THR A 101 -9.40 -7.61 -21.06
N TYR A 102 -9.03 -8.17 -19.91
CA TYR A 102 -8.57 -9.56 -19.78
C TYR A 102 -8.89 -10.07 -18.38
N LYS A 103 -9.75 -11.10 -18.28
CA LYS A 103 -10.23 -11.65 -17.01
C LYS A 103 -10.71 -10.53 -16.06
N ASN A 104 -10.06 -10.39 -14.89
CA ASN A 104 -10.38 -9.39 -13.87
C ASN A 104 -9.57 -8.09 -14.01
N THR A 105 -8.96 -7.85 -15.19
CA THR A 105 -8.17 -6.66 -15.47
C THR A 105 -8.80 -5.83 -16.58
N GLU A 106 -8.95 -4.53 -16.34
CA GLU A 106 -9.44 -3.54 -17.30
C GLU A 106 -8.53 -2.31 -17.29
N LEU A 107 -8.10 -1.87 -18.48
CA LEU A 107 -7.36 -0.62 -18.68
C LEU A 107 -8.15 0.29 -19.60
N THR A 108 -8.17 1.58 -19.32
CA THR A 108 -8.73 2.59 -20.21
C THR A 108 -7.68 3.65 -20.54
N SER A 109 -7.48 3.85 -21.83
CA SER A 109 -6.54 4.82 -22.37
C SER A 109 -7.25 5.89 -23.19
N TYR A 110 -6.68 7.09 -23.18
CA TYR A 110 -6.97 8.13 -24.14
C TYR A 110 -5.94 8.07 -25.26
N LYS A 111 -6.39 8.00 -26.50
CA LYS A 111 -5.56 7.94 -27.70
C LYS A 111 -5.80 9.17 -28.55
N ALA A 112 -4.79 10.02 -28.63
CA ALA A 112 -4.67 11.07 -29.63
C ALA A 112 -4.02 10.52 -30.90
N GLU A 113 -3.78 11.39 -31.89
CA GLU A 113 -3.20 11.00 -33.18
C GLU A 113 -1.83 10.31 -33.04
N SER A 114 -0.93 10.86 -32.22
CA SER A 114 0.45 10.39 -32.07
C SER A 114 0.71 9.59 -30.79
N GLU A 115 -0.15 9.73 -29.78
CA GLU A 115 0.12 9.25 -28.43
C GLU A 115 -1.10 8.59 -27.80
N GLU A 116 -0.81 7.71 -26.84
CA GLU A 116 -1.82 7.01 -26.08
C GLU A 116 -1.37 6.92 -24.63
N TRP A 117 -2.25 7.29 -23.71
CA TRP A 117 -1.98 7.29 -22.27
C TRP A 117 -3.07 6.52 -21.54
N VAL A 118 -2.69 5.52 -20.75
CA VAL A 118 -3.60 4.86 -19.80
C VAL A 118 -3.97 5.86 -18.71
N TYR A 119 -5.23 6.28 -18.57
CA TYR A 119 -5.63 7.19 -17.48
C TYR A 119 -6.45 6.47 -16.40
N LYS A 120 -6.86 5.23 -16.64
CA LYS A 120 -7.57 4.43 -15.65
C LYS A 120 -7.18 2.97 -15.76
N ALA A 121 -6.99 2.30 -14.63
CA ALA A 121 -6.79 0.85 -14.61
C ALA A 121 -7.44 0.20 -13.40
N LYS A 122 -7.84 -1.04 -13.56
CA LYS A 122 -8.15 -1.99 -12.50
C LYS A 122 -7.47 -3.29 -12.85
N ILE A 123 -6.46 -3.70 -12.07
CA ILE A 123 -5.71 -4.94 -12.25
C ILE A 123 -6.13 -5.90 -11.14
N GLY A 124 -6.76 -7.01 -11.52
CA GLY A 124 -7.18 -8.08 -10.63
C GLY A 124 -6.61 -9.45 -10.99
N ASP A 125 -5.85 -9.55 -12.09
CA ASP A 125 -5.22 -10.79 -12.54
C ASP A 125 -3.70 -10.78 -12.30
N ALA A 126 -3.15 -11.93 -11.88
CA ALA A 126 -1.73 -12.07 -11.54
C ALA A 126 -0.80 -12.10 -12.76
N ASP A 127 -1.34 -12.21 -13.98
CA ASP A 127 -0.55 -12.16 -15.21
C ASP A 127 0.10 -10.79 -15.44
N PHE A 128 -0.35 -9.73 -14.76
CA PHE A 128 0.13 -8.36 -14.95
C PHE A 128 0.78 -7.83 -13.67
N GLU A 129 2.10 -7.66 -13.73
CA GLU A 129 2.92 -7.20 -12.60
C GLU A 129 3.39 -5.77 -12.83
N LEU A 130 3.14 -4.84 -11.89
CA LEU A 130 3.66 -3.47 -11.99
C LEU A 130 5.14 -3.39 -11.57
N ASN A 131 5.56 -4.20 -10.59
CA ASN A 131 6.95 -4.46 -10.25
C ASN A 131 7.06 -5.74 -9.39
N GLU A 132 8.24 -6.01 -8.82
CA GLU A 132 8.49 -7.23 -8.04
C GLU A 132 7.61 -7.41 -6.78
N PHE A 133 7.10 -6.33 -6.20
CA PHE A 133 6.32 -6.36 -4.95
C PHE A 133 4.93 -5.74 -5.06
N ILE A 134 4.60 -5.07 -6.16
CA ILE A 134 3.26 -4.54 -6.47
C ILE A 134 2.70 -5.38 -7.62
N LYS A 135 2.18 -6.54 -7.22
CA LYS A 135 1.48 -7.48 -8.09
C LYS A 135 0.47 -8.31 -7.31
N ILE A 136 -0.59 -8.73 -7.99
CA ILE A 136 -1.68 -9.51 -7.39
C ILE A 136 -1.13 -10.79 -6.74
N GLY A 137 -1.62 -11.10 -5.55
CA GLY A 137 -1.16 -12.22 -4.74
C GLY A 137 0.01 -11.89 -3.79
N THR A 138 0.60 -10.70 -3.89
CA THR A 138 1.68 -10.30 -2.97
C THR A 138 1.16 -10.11 -1.55
N LYS A 139 1.87 -10.66 -0.57
CA LYS A 139 1.51 -10.49 0.84
C LYS A 139 1.78 -9.05 1.30
N LYS A 140 0.88 -8.48 2.10
CA LYS A 140 0.95 -7.11 2.62
C LYS A 140 2.31 -6.79 3.25
N TYR A 141 2.85 -7.68 4.09
CA TYR A 141 4.15 -7.46 4.74
C TYR A 141 5.33 -7.34 3.75
N VAL A 142 5.22 -7.94 2.56
CA VAL A 142 6.25 -7.81 1.52
C VAL A 142 6.23 -6.39 0.96
N VAL A 143 5.03 -5.86 0.68
CA VAL A 143 4.86 -4.46 0.25
C VAL A 143 5.37 -3.51 1.33
N GLU A 144 5.00 -3.72 2.59
CA GLU A 144 5.42 -2.89 3.72
C GLU A 144 6.94 -2.85 3.87
N LYS A 145 7.59 -4.02 3.78
CA LYS A 145 9.04 -4.14 3.86
C LYS A 145 9.73 -3.45 2.68
N SER A 146 9.24 -3.66 1.46
CA SER A 146 9.81 -3.06 0.24
C SER A 146 9.68 -1.54 0.23
N LEU A 147 8.60 -0.99 0.80
CA LEU A 147 8.37 0.45 0.91
C LEU A 147 8.98 1.08 2.17
N ALA A 148 9.55 0.27 3.08
CA ALA A 148 9.92 0.69 4.44
C ALA A 148 8.78 1.47 5.15
N LYS A 149 7.54 1.03 4.95
CA LYS A 149 6.32 1.74 5.36
C LYS A 149 5.27 0.76 5.85
N GLY A 150 4.80 0.94 7.08
CA GLY A 150 3.65 0.17 7.59
C GLY A 150 2.34 0.59 6.92
N ILE A 151 1.50 -0.39 6.57
CA ILE A 151 0.19 -0.19 5.98
C ILE A 151 -0.84 -0.53 7.06
N ASN A 152 -1.47 0.48 7.65
CA ASN A 152 -2.33 0.27 8.82
C ASN A 152 -3.72 -0.27 8.46
N ASN A 153 -4.13 -0.15 7.19
CA ASN A 153 -5.47 -0.51 6.70
C ASN A 153 -5.38 -1.60 5.62
N ASP A 154 -6.52 -2.02 5.09
CA ASP A 154 -6.59 -2.90 3.92
C ASP A 154 -6.35 -2.15 2.60
N THR A 155 -6.04 -0.85 2.66
CA THR A 155 -5.72 -0.03 1.50
C THR A 155 -4.41 0.74 1.68
N LEU A 156 -3.69 0.95 0.58
CA LEU A 156 -2.57 1.88 0.48
C LEU A 156 -2.71 2.71 -0.79
N LYS A 157 -2.70 4.04 -0.65
CA LYS A 157 -2.64 4.95 -1.79
C LYS A 157 -1.20 5.38 -2.03
N ILE A 158 -0.71 5.25 -3.25
CA ILE A 158 0.63 5.70 -3.68
C ILE A 158 0.43 6.67 -4.82
N GLY A 159 1.05 7.85 -4.78
CA GLY A 159 0.97 8.75 -5.91
C GLY A 159 2.00 9.87 -5.85
N ASN A 160 1.90 10.79 -6.81
CA ASN A 160 2.75 11.96 -6.88
C ASN A 160 2.30 13.09 -5.94
N LEU A 161 3.12 14.11 -5.76
CA LEU A 161 2.79 15.29 -4.94
C LEU A 161 1.42 15.91 -5.31
N GLU A 162 1.12 16.03 -6.61
CA GLU A 162 -0.11 16.66 -7.10
C GLU A 162 -1.34 15.75 -7.08
N GLN A 163 -1.16 14.46 -6.76
CA GLN A 163 -2.22 13.43 -6.80
C GLN A 163 -2.91 13.30 -8.17
N THR A 164 -2.21 13.66 -9.24
CA THR A 164 -2.67 13.49 -10.63
C THR A 164 -2.36 12.09 -11.17
N SER A 165 -1.66 11.27 -10.40
CA SER A 165 -1.42 9.85 -10.69
C SER A 165 -1.42 9.08 -9.38
N VAL A 166 -2.47 8.31 -9.14
CA VAL A 166 -2.66 7.59 -7.88
C VAL A 166 -2.90 6.11 -8.14
N PHE A 167 -2.14 5.27 -7.46
CA PHE A 167 -2.33 3.83 -7.36
C PHE A 167 -2.97 3.48 -6.02
N ASN A 168 -4.12 2.82 -6.04
CA ASN A 168 -4.81 2.30 -4.88
C ASN A 168 -4.58 0.79 -4.79
N LEU A 169 -3.77 0.36 -3.82
CA LEU A 169 -3.53 -1.06 -3.53
C LEU A 169 -4.56 -1.55 -2.52
N MET A 170 -5.32 -2.59 -2.86
CA MET A 170 -6.34 -3.18 -1.99
C MET A 170 -5.95 -4.59 -1.56
N PHE A 171 -5.87 -4.77 -0.26
CA PHE A 171 -5.52 -6.03 0.40
C PHE A 171 -6.78 -6.69 0.96
N GLU A 172 -6.83 -8.01 0.88
CA GLU A 172 -7.84 -8.83 1.53
C GLU A 172 -7.14 -9.97 2.26
N SER A 173 -7.43 -10.16 3.54
CA SER A 173 -6.75 -11.16 4.38
C SER A 173 -5.21 -11.06 4.29
N GLY A 174 -4.69 -9.83 4.19
CA GLY A 174 -3.25 -9.56 4.08
C GLY A 174 -2.62 -9.90 2.72
N ILE A 175 -3.41 -10.10 1.66
CA ILE A 175 -2.94 -10.38 0.29
C ILE A 175 -3.44 -9.30 -0.66
N LEU A 176 -2.58 -8.77 -1.53
CA LEU A 176 -2.94 -7.79 -2.56
C LEU A 176 -3.88 -8.43 -3.59
N LYS A 177 -5.12 -7.96 -3.66
CA LYS A 177 -6.19 -8.51 -4.53
C LYS A 177 -6.53 -7.65 -5.72
N SER A 178 -6.35 -6.34 -5.61
CA SER A 178 -6.67 -5.41 -6.68
C SER A 178 -5.73 -4.22 -6.62
N ILE A 179 -5.34 -3.73 -7.79
CA ILE A 179 -4.59 -2.49 -7.97
C ILE A 179 -5.43 -1.61 -8.89
N GLU A 180 -5.85 -0.45 -8.39
CA GLU A 180 -6.53 0.55 -9.20
C GLU A 180 -5.59 1.71 -9.48
N TYR A 181 -5.65 2.27 -10.69
CA TYR A 181 -4.92 3.47 -11.07
C TYR A 181 -5.92 4.52 -11.56
N ASP A 182 -5.79 5.71 -11.00
CA ASP A 182 -6.51 6.91 -11.43
C ASP A 182 -5.49 7.97 -11.84
N GLY A 183 -5.46 8.26 -13.14
CA GLY A 183 -4.65 9.30 -13.76
C GLY A 183 -5.52 10.49 -14.16
N TYR A 184 -4.99 11.68 -13.95
CA TYR A 184 -5.59 12.90 -14.46
C TYR A 184 -5.44 12.95 -15.98
N LEU A 185 -6.52 13.30 -16.66
CA LEU A 185 -6.55 13.52 -18.10
C LEU A 185 -6.98 14.96 -18.35
N ASP A 186 -6.01 15.79 -18.76
CA ASP A 186 -6.29 17.12 -19.29
C ASP A 186 -6.61 17.10 -20.78
#